data_AF-A0A942GEI2-F1
#
_entry.id   AF-A0A942GEI2-F1
#
_cell.length_a   1.000
_cell.length_b   1.000
_cell.length_c   1.000
_cell.angle_alpha   90.00
_cell.angle_beta   90.00
_cell.angle_gamma   90.00
#
_symmetry.space_group_name_H-M   'P 1'
#
loop_
_entity.id
_entity.type
_entity.pdbx_description
1 polymer ?
#
loop_
_entity_poly.entity_id
_entity_poly.type
_entity_poly.pdbx_seq_one_letter_code
_entity_poly.pdbx_strand_id
1 'polypeptide(L)'
;MEKQKIRDEIDFRELLKSPLRLYGWFFVYFFLLILAFGIFFGHKLIPISFNEQNVGIIDSSLIKREVVEKKGGIIPAVDLNSIMNPTKEMISKGKELYDGNCKSCHGDNGLGDGPAGLMLNPKPRNLHQTDGWTNGRSIDALYKTLHEGIITKGMAAYEYLPPSDRLDIIHYIRTFVEFPPVTEAQVSQLNTTYNLSAGTIQPNQISVTRAASLIIAEQNQINSKVEMVKEKLLANENSSALLLLNNTINVEKVLYLFLSNSQQTPDKLFQIIKNTPVDFGFKPSIIRLTNEQFRMMLEYVKSIT
;
A
#
# COMPACT_ATOMS: atom_id res chain seq x y z
N MET A 1 4.35 -69.79 73.17
CA MET A 1 4.84 -68.74 72.26
C MET A 1 4.31 -69.05 70.87
N GLU A 2 3.19 -68.43 70.49
CA GLU A 2 2.58 -68.64 69.18
C GLU A 2 3.18 -67.63 68.20
N LYS A 3 3.98 -68.15 67.25
CA LYS A 3 4.67 -67.34 66.24
C LYS A 3 3.62 -66.68 65.33
N GLN A 4 3.61 -65.34 65.30
CA GLN A 4 2.89 -64.58 64.28
C GLN A 4 3.37 -65.01 62.89
N LYS A 5 2.47 -65.63 62.12
CA LYS A 5 2.72 -65.97 60.71
C LYS A 5 2.85 -64.67 59.91
N ILE A 6 4.03 -64.48 59.34
CA ILE A 6 4.28 -63.48 58.29
C ILE A 6 3.45 -63.90 57.07
N ARG A 7 2.61 -63.00 56.57
CA ARG A 7 1.84 -63.21 55.32
C ARG A 7 2.63 -62.56 54.19
N ASP A 8 3.05 -63.37 53.22
CA ASP A 8 3.98 -62.96 52.15
C ASP A 8 3.31 -62.56 50.82
N GLU A 9 1.98 -62.47 50.74
CA GLU A 9 1.31 -62.07 49.49
C GLU A 9 0.23 -61.01 49.72
N ILE A 10 0.31 -59.95 48.92
CA ILE A 10 -0.69 -58.89 48.86
C ILE A 10 -1.97 -59.47 48.24
N ASP A 11 -2.98 -59.79 49.07
CA ASP A 11 -4.29 -60.21 48.57
C ASP A 11 -5.06 -59.00 48.01
N PHE A 12 -5.04 -58.86 46.68
CA PHE A 12 -5.72 -57.78 45.96
C PHE A 12 -7.25 -57.76 46.18
N ARG A 13 -7.87 -58.89 46.57
CA ARG A 13 -9.32 -58.94 46.87
C ARG A 13 -9.66 -58.33 48.24
N GLU A 14 -8.73 -58.33 49.20
CA GLU A 14 -8.88 -57.63 50.49
C GLU A 14 -8.63 -56.12 50.37
N LEU A 15 -7.76 -55.69 49.46
CA LEU A 15 -7.49 -54.27 49.17
C LEU A 15 -8.75 -53.52 48.71
N LEU A 16 -9.60 -54.17 47.90
CA LEU A 16 -10.90 -53.62 47.45
C LEU A 16 -11.93 -53.50 48.58
N LYS A 17 -11.81 -54.30 49.64
CA LYS A 17 -12.72 -54.28 50.81
C LYS A 17 -12.32 -53.23 51.85
N SER A 18 -11.09 -52.73 51.82
CA SER A 18 -10.54 -51.76 52.78
C SER A 18 -9.94 -50.54 52.06
N PRO A 19 -10.78 -49.59 51.60
CA PRO A 19 -10.36 -48.50 50.71
C PRO A 19 -9.32 -47.56 51.32
N LEU A 20 -9.15 -47.55 52.66
CA LEU A 20 -8.17 -46.71 53.35
C LEU A 20 -6.72 -47.01 52.96
N ARG A 21 -6.37 -48.25 52.58
CA ARG A 21 -4.98 -48.58 52.16
C ARG A 21 -4.67 -48.13 50.74
N LEU A 22 -5.67 -48.06 49.86
CA LEU A 22 -5.54 -47.56 48.49
C LEU A 22 -5.52 -46.02 48.45
N TYR A 23 -6.13 -45.38 49.46
CA TYR A 23 -6.23 -43.93 49.55
C TYR A 23 -4.86 -43.22 49.49
N GLY A 24 -3.83 -43.74 50.18
CA GLY A 24 -2.51 -43.12 50.18
C GLY A 24 -1.88 -43.02 48.79
N TRP A 25 -1.90 -44.12 48.03
CA TRP A 25 -1.37 -44.14 46.66
C TRP A 25 -2.23 -43.33 45.70
N PHE A 26 -3.56 -43.48 45.78
CA PHE A 26 -4.49 -42.72 44.94
C PHE A 26 -4.36 -41.22 45.18
N PHE A 27 -4.23 -40.80 46.43
CA PHE A 27 -4.07 -39.40 46.81
C PHE A 27 -2.79 -38.79 46.24
N VAL A 28 -1.66 -39.51 46.26
CA VAL A 28 -0.40 -39.03 45.67
C VAL A 28 -0.55 -38.83 44.15
N TYR A 29 -1.12 -39.80 43.43
CA TYR A 29 -1.33 -39.65 41.98
C TYR A 29 -2.32 -38.54 41.65
N PHE A 30 -3.42 -38.45 42.39
CA PHE A 30 -4.42 -37.40 42.22
C PHE A 30 -3.84 -36.01 42.47
N PHE A 31 -3.03 -35.86 43.52
CA PHE A 31 -2.33 -34.63 43.83
C PHE A 31 -1.33 -34.24 42.73
N LEU A 32 -0.54 -35.19 42.23
CA LEU A 32 0.38 -34.95 41.12
C LEU A 32 -0.34 -34.54 39.84
N LEU A 33 -1.52 -35.11 39.58
CA LEU A 33 -2.33 -34.77 38.42
C LEU A 33 -2.90 -33.35 38.53
N ILE A 34 -3.45 -32.97 39.69
CA ILE A 34 -3.89 -31.59 39.95
C ILE A 34 -2.72 -30.61 39.85
N LEU A 35 -1.56 -30.96 40.40
CA LEU A 35 -0.38 -30.11 40.35
C LEU A 35 0.09 -29.91 38.90
N ALA A 36 0.17 -30.99 38.12
CA ALA A 36 0.52 -30.91 36.70
C ALA A 36 -0.50 -30.08 35.90
N PHE A 37 -1.80 -30.25 36.17
CA PHE A 37 -2.85 -29.45 35.55
C PHE A 37 -2.75 -27.97 35.94
N GLY A 38 -2.49 -27.68 37.22
CA GLY A 38 -2.29 -26.32 37.72
C GLY A 38 -1.08 -25.64 37.11
N ILE A 39 0.05 -26.34 36.99
CA ILE A 39 1.26 -25.84 36.32
C ILE A 39 0.97 -25.59 34.83
N PHE A 40 0.34 -26.55 34.13
CA PHE A 40 -0.04 -26.41 32.73
C PHE A 40 -0.95 -25.20 32.51
N PHE A 41 -2.01 -25.09 33.31
CA PHE A 41 -2.95 -23.98 33.23
C PHE A 41 -2.30 -22.65 33.59
N GLY A 42 -1.47 -22.61 34.63
CA GLY A 42 -0.68 -21.44 35.03
C GLY A 42 0.22 -20.92 33.92
N HIS A 43 0.93 -21.80 33.21
CA HIS A 43 1.75 -21.43 32.06
C HIS A 43 0.91 -20.97 30.84
N LYS A 44 -0.35 -21.36 30.76
CA LYS A 44 -1.27 -20.97 29.68
C LYS A 44 -2.19 -19.80 30.03
N LEU A 45 -2.25 -19.38 31.30
CA LEU A 45 -3.12 -18.29 31.76
C LEU A 45 -2.78 -16.96 31.08
N ILE A 46 -1.50 -16.61 30.97
CA ILE A 46 -1.05 -15.38 30.33
C ILE A 46 -1.49 -15.37 28.85
N PRO A 47 -1.12 -16.35 28.00
CA PRO A 47 -1.52 -16.31 26.60
C PRO A 47 -3.05 -16.41 26.39
N ILE A 48 -3.78 -17.12 27.25
CA ILE A 48 -5.25 -17.17 27.19
C ILE A 48 -5.87 -15.82 27.60
N SER A 49 -5.38 -15.19 28.67
CA SER A 49 -5.92 -13.93 29.19
C SER A 49 -5.70 -12.76 28.24
N PHE A 50 -4.60 -12.78 27.50
CA PHE A 50 -4.27 -11.74 26.52
C PHE A 50 -4.64 -12.13 25.09
N ASN A 51 -5.27 -13.29 24.90
CA ASN A 51 -5.59 -13.84 23.59
C ASN A 51 -4.38 -13.79 22.63
N GLU A 52 -3.19 -14.10 23.17
CA GLU A 52 -1.94 -14.09 22.41
C GLU A 52 -2.02 -15.18 21.35
N GLN A 53 -2.27 -14.76 20.11
CA GLN A 53 -2.02 -15.61 18.97
C GLN A 53 -0.50 -15.75 18.84
N ASN A 54 -0.02 -16.98 18.64
CA ASN A 54 1.33 -17.18 18.11
C ASN A 54 1.35 -16.55 16.72
N VAL A 55 1.66 -15.26 16.65
CA VAL A 55 2.00 -14.62 15.39
C VAL A 55 3.27 -15.32 14.97
N GLY A 56 3.17 -16.24 14.01
CA GLY A 56 4.37 -16.72 13.33
C GLY A 56 5.07 -15.47 12.85
N ILE A 57 6.24 -15.16 13.41
CA ILE A 57 7.04 -14.02 12.95
C ILE A 57 7.44 -14.42 11.54
N ILE A 58 6.63 -14.01 10.57
CA ILE A 58 6.99 -14.15 9.18
C ILE A 58 8.16 -13.20 9.04
N ASP A 59 9.34 -13.75 8.77
CA ASP A 59 10.53 -12.96 8.54
C ASP A 59 10.26 -12.01 7.38
N SER A 60 9.95 -10.76 7.72
CA SER A 60 9.55 -9.73 6.76
C SER A 60 10.72 -9.35 5.85
N SER A 61 11.95 -9.73 6.20
CA SER A 61 13.12 -9.59 5.33
C SER A 61 13.12 -10.58 4.16
N LEU A 62 12.46 -11.73 4.32
CA LEU A 62 12.31 -12.74 3.25
C LEU A 62 11.14 -12.42 2.31
N ILE A 63 10.16 -11.63 2.75
CA ILE A 63 9.04 -11.20 1.91
C ILE A 63 9.45 -9.98 1.09
N LYS A 64 10.08 -10.22 -0.06
CA LYS A 64 10.19 -9.19 -1.10
C LYS A 64 8.84 -9.03 -1.79
N ARG A 65 8.04 -8.06 -1.33
CA ARG A 65 6.84 -7.63 -2.06
C ARG A 65 7.26 -6.80 -3.26
N GLU A 66 7.47 -7.47 -4.37
CA GLU A 66 7.71 -6.81 -5.64
C GLU A 66 6.40 -6.56 -6.36
N VAL A 67 6.25 -5.35 -6.89
CA VAL A 67 5.15 -5.01 -7.78
C VAL A 67 5.37 -5.76 -9.09
N VAL A 68 4.39 -6.57 -9.49
CA VAL A 68 4.43 -7.31 -10.75
C VAL A 68 4.42 -6.32 -11.91
N GLU A 69 5.30 -6.54 -12.88
CA GLU A 69 5.32 -5.74 -14.10
C GLU A 69 4.02 -5.95 -14.87
N LYS A 70 3.34 -4.84 -15.16
CA LYS A 70 2.11 -4.84 -15.94
C LYS A 70 2.26 -3.84 -17.08
N LYS A 71 2.02 -4.31 -18.30
CA LYS A 71 1.84 -3.40 -19.42
C LYS A 71 0.61 -2.54 -19.13
N GLY A 72 0.80 -1.25 -19.31
CA GLY A 72 -0.28 -0.30 -19.34
C GLY A 72 -1.26 -0.65 -20.44
N GLY A 73 -2.48 -0.19 -20.29
CA GLY A 73 -3.57 -0.46 -21.21
C GLY A 73 -4.61 0.63 -21.14
N ILE A 74 -5.54 0.60 -22.09
CA ILE A 74 -6.73 1.43 -22.02
C ILE A 74 -7.73 0.65 -21.16
N ILE A 75 -8.06 1.17 -19.99
CA ILE A 75 -9.23 0.71 -19.26
C ILE A 75 -10.42 1.11 -20.14
N PRO A 76 -11.20 0.14 -20.66
CA PRO A 76 -12.27 0.45 -21.59
C PRO A 76 -13.25 1.42 -20.94
N ALA A 77 -13.78 2.32 -21.76
CA ALA A 77 -14.89 3.18 -21.39
C ALA A 77 -16.01 2.35 -20.75
N VAL A 78 -16.63 2.88 -19.71
CA VAL A 78 -17.82 2.26 -19.13
C VAL A 78 -18.93 2.27 -20.18
N ASP A 79 -19.53 1.11 -20.43
CA ASP A 79 -20.75 1.03 -21.22
C ASP A 79 -21.90 1.69 -20.44
N LEU A 80 -22.41 2.81 -20.95
CA LEU A 80 -23.49 3.55 -20.28
C LEU A 80 -24.77 2.72 -20.18
N ASN A 81 -24.99 1.77 -21.10
CA ASN A 81 -26.15 0.88 -21.04
C ASN A 81 -26.06 -0.11 -19.88
N SER A 82 -24.85 -0.54 -19.52
CA SER A 82 -24.65 -1.49 -18.42
C SER A 82 -24.97 -0.87 -17.05
N ILE A 83 -24.97 0.47 -16.94
CA ILE A 83 -25.40 1.20 -15.73
C ILE A 83 -26.91 1.05 -15.51
N MET A 84 -27.70 0.98 -16.59
CA MET A 84 -29.14 0.74 -16.48
C MET A 84 -29.47 -0.75 -16.38
N ASN A 85 -28.75 -1.57 -17.13
CA ASN A 85 -29.01 -2.99 -17.29
C ASN A 85 -27.75 -3.80 -16.92
N PRO A 86 -27.48 -4.01 -15.62
CA PRO A 86 -26.29 -4.76 -15.20
C PRO A 86 -26.43 -6.24 -15.55
N THR A 87 -25.33 -6.86 -15.98
CA THR A 87 -25.29 -8.32 -16.20
C THR A 87 -25.09 -9.08 -14.88
N LYS A 88 -25.33 -10.40 -14.89
CA LYS A 88 -25.09 -11.23 -13.70
C LYS A 88 -23.61 -11.27 -13.32
N GLU A 89 -22.72 -11.21 -14.30
CA GLU A 89 -21.27 -11.19 -14.12
C GLU A 89 -20.84 -9.91 -13.39
N MET A 90 -21.41 -8.75 -13.75
CA MET A 90 -21.17 -7.48 -13.07
C MET A 90 -21.58 -7.53 -11.60
N ILE A 91 -22.76 -8.09 -11.30
CA ILE A 91 -23.24 -8.25 -9.92
C ILE A 91 -22.34 -9.21 -9.14
N SER A 92 -21.92 -10.33 -9.75
CA SER A 92 -21.01 -11.30 -9.13
C SER A 92 -19.65 -10.68 -8.81
N LYS A 93 -19.09 -9.91 -9.74
CA LYS A 93 -17.84 -9.16 -9.53
C LYS A 93 -18.00 -8.07 -8.47
N GLY A 94 -19.15 -7.38 -8.48
CA GLY A 94 -19.53 -6.42 -7.45
C GLY A 94 -19.56 -7.02 -6.05
N LYS A 95 -20.02 -8.26 -5.91
CA LYS A 95 -19.95 -9.01 -4.65
C LYS A 95 -18.51 -9.26 -4.20
N GLU A 96 -17.65 -9.75 -5.08
CA GLU A 96 -16.24 -10.00 -4.75
C GLU A 96 -15.55 -8.71 -4.28
N LEU A 97 -15.78 -7.61 -5.00
CA LEU A 97 -15.28 -6.29 -4.64
C LEU A 97 -15.87 -5.78 -3.32
N TYR A 98 -17.15 -6.01 -3.07
CA TYR A 98 -17.80 -5.67 -1.80
C TYR A 98 -17.18 -6.43 -0.62
N ASP A 99 -16.92 -7.73 -0.80
CA ASP A 99 -16.31 -8.58 0.23
C ASP A 99 -14.90 -8.09 0.59
N GLY A 100 -14.13 -7.63 -0.42
CA GLY A 100 -12.78 -7.10 -0.23
C GLY A 100 -12.71 -5.68 0.34
N ASN A 101 -13.71 -4.83 0.07
CA ASN A 101 -13.61 -3.38 0.33
C ASN A 101 -14.67 -2.83 1.30
N CYS A 102 -15.85 -3.44 1.37
CA CYS A 102 -17.02 -2.85 2.04
C CYS A 102 -17.48 -3.66 3.27
N LYS A 103 -17.37 -4.99 3.21
CA LYS A 103 -17.87 -5.94 4.21
C LYS A 103 -17.33 -5.68 5.62
N SER A 104 -16.06 -5.28 5.76
CA SER A 104 -15.44 -5.04 7.07
C SER A 104 -16.18 -3.98 7.90
N CYS A 105 -16.79 -2.99 7.23
CA CYS A 105 -17.56 -1.92 7.86
C CYS A 105 -19.08 -2.15 7.76
N HIS A 106 -19.57 -2.55 6.58
CA HIS A 106 -21.01 -2.68 6.34
C HIS A 106 -21.59 -4.07 6.65
N GLY A 107 -20.75 -5.06 6.97
CA GLY A 107 -21.17 -6.43 7.26
C GLY A 107 -21.37 -7.29 6.02
N ASP A 108 -21.51 -8.60 6.21
CA ASP A 108 -21.71 -9.58 5.12
C ASP A 108 -22.95 -9.29 4.27
N ASN A 109 -24.02 -8.89 4.95
CA ASN A 109 -25.33 -8.63 4.33
C ASN A 109 -25.64 -7.14 4.22
N GLY A 110 -24.67 -6.24 4.45
CA GLY A 110 -24.90 -4.79 4.37
C GLY A 110 -25.72 -4.20 5.52
N LEU A 111 -25.76 -4.83 6.70
CA LEU A 111 -26.55 -4.38 7.84
C LEU A 111 -25.88 -3.27 8.67
N GLY A 112 -24.64 -2.89 8.35
CA GLY A 112 -23.86 -1.92 9.13
C GLY A 112 -23.24 -2.51 10.41
N ASP A 113 -23.13 -3.84 10.47
CA ASP A 113 -22.67 -4.63 11.62
C ASP A 113 -21.28 -5.24 11.41
N GLY A 114 -20.54 -4.74 10.43
CA GLY A 114 -19.16 -5.18 10.18
C GLY A 114 -18.26 -4.92 11.39
N PRO A 115 -17.26 -5.78 11.67
CA PRO A 115 -16.43 -5.70 12.87
C PRO A 115 -15.68 -4.37 12.99
N ALA A 116 -15.25 -3.78 11.87
CA ALA A 116 -14.61 -2.45 11.88
C ALA A 116 -15.62 -1.31 12.11
N GLY A 117 -16.89 -1.54 11.78
CA GLY A 117 -17.99 -0.58 11.92
C GLY A 117 -18.52 -0.41 13.35
N LEU A 118 -18.34 -1.42 14.22
CA LEU A 118 -18.92 -1.43 15.56
C LEU A 118 -18.44 -0.27 16.45
N MET A 119 -17.22 0.22 16.23
CA MET A 119 -16.60 1.29 17.02
C MET A 119 -16.72 2.68 16.37
N LEU A 120 -17.32 2.78 15.17
CA LEU A 120 -17.46 4.06 14.47
C LEU A 120 -18.70 4.84 14.97
N ASN A 121 -18.54 6.16 15.10
CA ASN A 121 -19.62 7.08 15.39
C ASN A 121 -19.62 8.24 14.37
N PRO A 122 -20.62 8.34 13.48
CA PRO A 122 -21.80 7.47 13.39
C PRO A 122 -21.46 6.06 12.89
N LYS A 123 -22.30 5.08 13.24
CA LYS A 123 -22.16 3.70 12.73
C LYS A 123 -22.29 3.66 11.20
N PRO A 124 -21.65 2.68 10.52
CA PRO A 124 -21.86 2.46 9.11
C PRO A 124 -23.33 2.23 8.80
N ARG A 125 -23.72 2.68 7.61
CA ARG A 125 -25.10 2.61 7.15
C ARG A 125 -25.56 1.15 7.01
N ASN A 126 -26.77 0.87 7.49
CA ASN A 126 -27.55 -0.30 7.08
C ASN A 126 -28.12 -0.07 5.67
N LEU A 127 -27.61 -0.80 4.70
CA LEU A 127 -27.92 -0.66 3.27
C LEU A 127 -29.33 -1.16 2.92
N HIS A 128 -30.01 -1.87 3.82
CA HIS A 128 -31.42 -2.30 3.66
C HIS A 128 -32.43 -1.20 3.97
N GLN A 129 -32.04 -0.20 4.76
CA GLN A 129 -32.94 0.90 5.12
C GLN A 129 -33.13 1.86 3.92
N THR A 130 -34.34 2.39 3.75
CA THR A 130 -34.71 3.23 2.59
C THR A 130 -34.55 4.74 2.83
N ASP A 131 -34.44 5.19 4.08
CA ASP A 131 -34.41 6.60 4.52
C ASP A 131 -33.08 6.96 5.20
N GLY A 132 -32.62 8.21 5.19
CA GLY A 132 -31.41 8.61 5.93
C GLY A 132 -30.06 8.33 5.23
N TRP A 133 -30.08 8.13 3.91
CA TRP A 133 -28.87 8.09 3.09
C TRP A 133 -28.28 9.50 2.96
N THR A 134 -26.98 9.67 3.21
CA THR A 134 -26.35 11.00 3.26
C THR A 134 -26.39 11.71 1.90
N ASN A 135 -26.06 11.02 0.82
CA ASN A 135 -26.10 11.56 -0.54
C ASN A 135 -27.35 11.15 -1.32
N GLY A 136 -28.19 10.26 -0.77
CA GLY A 136 -29.34 9.66 -1.45
C GLY A 136 -29.10 8.23 -1.95
N ARG A 137 -30.11 7.67 -2.64
CA ARG A 137 -30.16 6.27 -3.10
C ARG A 137 -30.14 6.12 -4.63
N SER A 138 -30.14 7.23 -5.35
CA SER A 138 -30.04 7.22 -6.81
C SER A 138 -28.66 6.72 -7.26
N ILE A 139 -28.53 6.24 -8.49
CA ILE A 139 -27.26 5.69 -9.00
C ILE A 139 -26.13 6.72 -8.93
N ASP A 140 -26.44 7.99 -9.20
CA ASP A 140 -25.52 9.12 -9.14
C ASP A 140 -25.06 9.42 -7.71
N ALA A 141 -25.98 9.36 -6.75
CA ALA A 141 -25.66 9.53 -5.33
C ALA A 141 -24.78 8.40 -4.78
N LEU A 142 -25.06 7.16 -5.18
CA LEU A 142 -24.27 6.00 -4.78
C LEU A 142 -22.85 6.08 -5.38
N TYR A 143 -22.74 6.43 -6.66
CA TYR A 143 -21.45 6.62 -7.31
C TYR A 143 -20.65 7.76 -6.69
N LYS A 144 -21.29 8.89 -6.43
CA LYS A 144 -20.68 10.01 -5.70
C LYS A 144 -20.14 9.58 -4.34
N THR A 145 -20.92 8.78 -3.60
CA THR A 145 -20.52 8.26 -2.29
C THR A 145 -19.28 7.38 -2.37
N LEU A 146 -19.17 6.51 -3.37
CA LEU A 146 -17.96 5.70 -3.57
C LEU A 146 -16.78 6.53 -4.09
N HIS A 147 -17.03 7.51 -4.96
CA HIS A 147 -15.96 8.32 -5.56
C HIS A 147 -15.34 9.28 -4.54
N GLU A 148 -16.17 10.04 -3.82
CA GLU A 148 -15.71 11.10 -2.91
C GLU A 148 -15.58 10.62 -1.45
N GLY A 149 -16.25 9.52 -1.10
CA GLY A 149 -16.39 9.08 0.29
C GLY A 149 -17.36 9.96 1.09
N ILE A 150 -17.46 9.65 2.38
CA ILE A 150 -18.10 10.51 3.40
C ILE A 150 -17.08 10.67 4.53
N ILE A 151 -16.01 11.40 4.23
CA ILE A 151 -14.82 11.51 5.08
C ILE A 151 -15.19 11.97 6.49
N THR A 152 -16.14 12.91 6.60
CA THR A 152 -16.64 13.43 7.89
C THR A 152 -17.33 12.38 8.76
N LYS A 153 -17.77 11.26 8.18
CA LYS A 153 -18.41 10.12 8.88
C LYS A 153 -17.54 8.85 8.83
N GLY A 154 -16.27 8.97 8.47
CA GLY A 154 -15.31 7.86 8.49
C GLY A 154 -15.35 6.92 7.27
N MET A 155 -16.10 7.26 6.21
CA MET A 155 -16.08 6.48 4.97
C MET A 155 -15.07 7.08 3.99
N ALA A 156 -13.96 6.37 3.72
CA ALA A 156 -12.95 6.78 2.77
C ALA A 156 -13.47 6.86 1.32
N ALA A 157 -12.77 7.62 0.48
CA ALA A 157 -12.98 7.62 -0.96
C ALA A 157 -12.43 6.34 -1.59
N TYR A 158 -13.17 5.77 -2.53
CA TYR A 158 -12.79 4.63 -3.36
C TYR A 158 -12.48 5.09 -4.79
N GLU A 159 -11.93 6.30 -4.94
CA GLU A 159 -11.56 6.87 -6.23
C GLU A 159 -10.49 6.04 -6.97
N TYR A 160 -9.67 5.31 -6.21
CA TYR A 160 -8.62 4.42 -6.70
C TYR A 160 -9.14 3.16 -7.41
N LEU A 161 -10.41 2.78 -7.17
CA LEU A 161 -11.04 1.70 -7.93
C LEU A 161 -11.43 2.20 -9.33
N PRO A 162 -11.31 1.38 -10.38
CA PRO A 162 -11.81 1.74 -11.70
C PRO A 162 -13.29 2.14 -11.67
N PRO A 163 -13.75 3.06 -12.54
CA PRO A 163 -15.16 3.45 -12.61
C PRO A 163 -16.13 2.27 -12.79
N SER A 164 -15.77 1.27 -13.61
CA SER A 164 -16.52 0.03 -13.80
C SER A 164 -16.71 -0.74 -12.49
N ASP A 165 -15.66 -0.83 -11.68
CA ASP A 165 -15.63 -1.64 -10.46
C ASP A 165 -16.49 -0.98 -9.37
N ARG A 166 -16.49 0.36 -9.30
CA ARG A 166 -17.43 1.09 -8.44
C ARG A 166 -18.89 0.83 -8.84
N LEU A 167 -19.18 0.82 -10.14
CA LEU A 167 -20.53 0.52 -10.64
C LEU A 167 -20.93 -0.93 -10.32
N ASP A 168 -20.03 -1.89 -10.50
CA ASP A 168 -20.25 -3.30 -10.14
C ASP A 168 -20.62 -3.42 -8.64
N ILE A 169 -19.87 -2.77 -7.75
CA ILE A 169 -20.19 -2.71 -6.30
C ILE A 169 -21.59 -2.13 -6.08
N ILE A 170 -21.93 -1.03 -6.75
CA ILE A 170 -23.24 -0.39 -6.61
C ILE A 170 -24.35 -1.32 -7.08
N HIS A 171 -24.18 -2.03 -8.19
CA HIS A 171 -25.15 -2.99 -8.68
C HIS A 171 -25.37 -4.13 -7.68
N TYR A 172 -24.32 -4.63 -7.04
CA TYR A 172 -24.45 -5.61 -5.96
C TYR A 172 -25.20 -5.04 -4.74
N ILE A 173 -24.85 -3.84 -4.26
CA ILE A 173 -25.55 -3.17 -3.15
C ILE A 173 -27.04 -3.01 -3.47
N ARG A 174 -27.37 -2.70 -4.73
CA ARG A 174 -28.74 -2.55 -5.20
C ARG A 174 -29.56 -3.85 -5.20
N THR A 175 -28.94 -5.00 -4.93
CA THR A 175 -29.66 -6.28 -4.76
C THR A 175 -30.18 -6.51 -3.33
N PHE A 176 -29.70 -5.76 -2.33
CA PHE A 176 -30.09 -5.97 -0.94
C PHE A 176 -31.54 -5.56 -0.64
N VAL A 177 -32.02 -4.51 -1.31
CA VAL A 177 -33.37 -3.97 -1.17
C VAL A 177 -33.76 -3.28 -2.47
N GLU A 178 -35.03 -2.95 -2.67
CA GLU A 178 -35.49 -2.20 -3.84
C GLU A 178 -34.95 -0.76 -3.84
N PHE A 179 -34.18 -0.39 -4.86
CA PHE A 179 -33.66 0.97 -5.09
C PHE A 179 -34.45 1.70 -6.20
N PRO A 180 -34.46 3.04 -6.21
CA PRO A 180 -35.07 3.81 -7.28
C PRO A 180 -34.53 3.37 -8.65
N PRO A 181 -35.38 3.28 -9.69
CA PRO A 181 -34.95 2.90 -11.03
C PRO A 181 -33.91 3.88 -11.56
N VAL A 182 -32.99 3.37 -12.36
CA VAL A 182 -31.97 4.19 -13.02
C VAL A 182 -32.60 4.88 -14.22
N THR A 183 -32.45 6.20 -14.33
CA THR A 183 -32.94 6.97 -15.47
C THR A 183 -31.80 7.38 -16.41
N GLU A 184 -32.11 7.55 -17.70
CA GLU A 184 -31.13 8.02 -18.70
C GLU A 184 -30.52 9.38 -18.32
N ALA A 185 -31.31 10.26 -17.72
CA ALA A 185 -30.84 11.56 -17.23
C ALA A 185 -29.75 11.41 -16.16
N GLN A 186 -29.90 10.47 -15.22
CA GLN A 186 -28.88 10.19 -14.19
C GLN A 186 -27.61 9.63 -14.81
N VAL A 187 -27.72 8.74 -15.80
CA VAL A 187 -26.57 8.16 -16.51
C VAL A 187 -25.81 9.23 -17.31
N SER A 188 -26.54 10.10 -18.01
CA SER A 188 -25.94 11.22 -18.74
C SER A 188 -25.23 12.21 -17.82
N GLN A 189 -25.83 12.51 -16.66
CA GLN A 189 -25.21 13.37 -15.66
C GLN A 189 -23.94 12.74 -15.09
N LEU A 190 -23.99 11.46 -14.71
CA LEU A 190 -22.84 10.70 -14.25
C LEU A 190 -21.68 10.73 -15.24
N ASN A 191 -21.97 10.50 -16.52
CA ASN A 191 -20.95 10.53 -17.56
C ASN A 191 -20.34 11.92 -17.70
N THR A 192 -21.16 12.98 -17.65
CA THR A 192 -20.67 14.36 -17.75
C THR A 192 -19.78 14.75 -16.56
N THR A 193 -20.15 14.34 -15.35
CA THR A 193 -19.41 14.69 -14.13
C THR A 193 -18.11 13.90 -13.99
N TYR A 194 -18.11 12.60 -14.33
CA TYR A 194 -16.98 11.70 -14.03
C TYR A 194 -16.28 11.14 -15.28
N ASN A 195 -16.69 11.56 -16.48
CA ASN A 195 -16.11 11.18 -17.77
C ASN A 195 -16.00 9.66 -17.97
N LEU A 196 -17.07 8.93 -17.61
CA LEU A 196 -17.10 7.46 -17.56
C LEU A 196 -16.85 6.81 -18.93
N SER A 197 -17.24 7.49 -20.01
CA SER A 197 -17.15 7.00 -21.39
C SER A 197 -15.82 7.29 -22.09
N ALA A 198 -14.89 8.04 -21.48
CA ALA A 198 -13.63 8.39 -22.16
C ALA A 198 -12.57 7.28 -22.10
N GLY A 199 -12.74 6.29 -21.22
CA GLY A 199 -11.68 5.35 -20.87
C GLY A 199 -10.50 6.04 -20.18
N THR A 200 -9.65 5.28 -19.51
CA THR A 200 -8.45 5.83 -18.86
C THR A 200 -7.21 5.07 -19.31
N ILE A 201 -6.13 5.81 -19.56
CA ILE A 201 -4.83 5.20 -19.88
C ILE A 201 -4.17 4.81 -18.57
N GLN A 202 -4.07 3.51 -18.32
CA GLN A 202 -3.25 3.00 -17.24
C GLN A 202 -1.79 2.98 -17.70
N PRO A 203 -0.87 3.67 -17.01
CA PRO A 203 0.54 3.66 -17.39
C PRO A 203 1.16 2.28 -17.17
N ASN A 204 2.28 2.02 -17.86
CA ASN A 204 3.08 0.83 -17.60
C ASN A 204 3.56 0.85 -16.14
N GLN A 205 3.48 -0.31 -15.49
CA GLN A 205 4.00 -0.52 -14.15
C GLN A 205 5.27 -1.37 -14.25
N ILE A 206 6.38 -0.85 -13.76
CA ILE A 206 7.65 -1.57 -13.64
C ILE A 206 7.90 -1.92 -12.17
N SER A 207 8.74 -2.92 -11.94
CA SER A 207 9.11 -3.31 -10.58
C SER A 207 10.04 -2.28 -9.93
N VAL A 208 10.09 -2.27 -8.59
CA VAL A 208 11.02 -1.39 -7.86
C VAL A 208 12.48 -1.72 -8.19
N THR A 209 12.80 -3.01 -8.32
CA THR A 209 14.14 -3.47 -8.73
C THR A 209 14.47 -2.99 -10.13
N ARG A 210 13.51 -3.08 -11.06
CA ARG A 210 13.69 -2.60 -12.43
C ARG A 210 13.91 -1.09 -12.47
N ALA A 211 13.11 -0.32 -11.74
CA ALA A 211 13.29 1.13 -11.62
C ALA A 211 14.69 1.47 -11.08
N ALA A 212 15.14 0.81 -10.01
CA ALA A 212 16.48 1.01 -9.46
C ALA A 212 17.58 0.68 -10.48
N SER A 213 17.43 -0.41 -11.23
CA SER A 213 18.39 -0.79 -12.28
C SER A 213 18.47 0.24 -13.42
N LEU A 214 17.34 0.84 -13.80
CA LEU A 214 17.28 1.88 -14.83
C LEU A 214 17.95 3.16 -14.34
N ILE A 215 17.68 3.60 -13.11
CA ILE A 215 18.33 4.76 -12.51
C ILE A 215 19.86 4.57 -12.46
N ILE A 216 20.33 3.38 -12.06
CA ILE A 216 21.77 3.07 -12.05
C ILE A 216 22.35 3.11 -13.46
N ALA A 217 21.64 2.56 -14.46
CA ALA A 217 22.09 2.57 -15.84
C ALA A 217 22.19 4.01 -16.40
N GLU A 218 21.18 4.85 -16.15
CA GLU A 218 21.19 6.27 -16.52
C GLU A 218 22.33 7.02 -15.84
N GLN A 219 22.54 6.79 -14.54
CA GLN A 219 23.63 7.40 -13.76
C GLN A 219 25.00 7.01 -14.32
N ASN A 220 25.22 5.73 -14.58
CA ASN A 220 26.50 5.23 -15.12
C ASN A 220 26.79 5.82 -16.51
N GLN A 221 25.75 5.98 -17.34
CA GLN A 221 25.89 6.62 -18.64
C GLN A 221 26.33 8.08 -18.49
N ILE A 222 25.74 8.84 -17.58
CA ILE A 222 26.14 10.25 -17.34
C ILE A 222 27.56 10.31 -16.77
N ASN A 223 27.90 9.47 -15.80
CA ASN A 223 29.24 9.44 -15.20
C ASN A 223 30.32 9.16 -16.25
N SER A 224 30.08 8.22 -17.17
CA SER A 224 31.02 7.93 -18.26
C SER A 224 31.23 9.13 -19.20
N LYS A 225 30.18 9.89 -19.50
CA LYS A 225 30.26 11.14 -20.28
C LYS A 225 31.02 12.22 -19.52
N VAL A 226 30.80 12.36 -18.21
CA VAL A 226 31.50 13.34 -17.37
C VAL A 226 33.01 13.12 -17.43
N GLU A 227 33.49 11.89 -17.27
CA GLU A 227 34.94 11.61 -17.34
C GLU A 227 35.52 11.94 -18.72
N MET A 228 34.86 11.51 -19.80
CA MET A 228 35.30 11.82 -21.17
C MET A 228 35.36 13.34 -21.43
N VAL A 229 34.34 14.08 -21.01
CA VAL A 229 34.26 15.54 -21.19
C VAL A 229 35.30 16.24 -20.33
N LYS A 230 35.56 15.75 -19.11
CA LYS A 230 36.58 16.28 -18.21
C LYS A 230 37.98 16.16 -18.81
N GLU A 231 38.32 15.02 -19.39
CA GLU A 231 39.61 14.85 -20.09
C GLU A 231 39.78 15.86 -21.23
N LYS A 232 38.75 16.02 -22.08
CA LYS A 232 38.76 17.00 -23.19
C LYS A 232 38.81 18.45 -22.69
N LEU A 233 38.11 18.75 -21.60
CA LEU A 233 38.06 20.07 -20.99
C LEU A 233 39.44 20.48 -20.45
N LEU A 234 40.14 19.55 -19.78
CA LEU A 234 41.46 19.81 -19.19
C LEU A 234 42.59 19.88 -20.24
N ALA A 235 42.41 19.24 -21.39
CA ALA A 235 43.40 19.23 -22.47
C ALA A 235 43.32 20.45 -23.41
N ASN A 236 42.28 21.29 -23.32
CA ASN A 236 42.00 22.34 -24.31
C ASN A 236 42.08 23.74 -23.71
N GLU A 237 42.82 24.64 -24.36
CA GLU A 237 43.01 26.05 -23.95
C GLU A 237 41.92 27.00 -24.46
N ASN A 238 40.76 26.49 -24.89
CA ASN A 238 39.63 27.31 -25.34
C ASN A 238 39.23 28.35 -24.28
N SER A 239 38.89 29.58 -24.70
CA SER A 239 38.49 30.66 -23.80
C SER A 239 37.28 30.30 -22.92
N SER A 240 36.31 29.56 -23.44
CA SER A 240 35.16 29.05 -22.68
C SER A 240 35.55 27.95 -21.70
N ALA A 241 36.52 27.10 -22.05
CA ALA A 241 37.06 26.07 -21.15
C ALA A 241 37.76 26.72 -19.95
N LEU A 242 38.62 27.70 -20.21
CA LEU A 242 39.31 28.46 -19.18
C LEU A 242 38.34 29.25 -18.29
N LEU A 243 37.31 29.86 -18.89
CA LEU A 243 36.26 30.56 -18.15
C LEU A 243 35.53 29.64 -17.18
N LEU A 244 35.21 28.41 -17.61
CA LEU A 244 34.58 27.39 -16.79
C LEU A 244 35.50 26.93 -15.65
N LEU A 245 36.73 26.52 -15.97
CA LEU A 245 37.70 26.03 -15.00
C LEU A 245 38.04 27.09 -13.93
N ASN A 246 38.20 28.35 -14.35
CA ASN A 246 38.50 29.45 -13.42
C ASN A 246 37.37 29.70 -12.42
N ASN A 247 36.12 29.43 -12.79
CA ASN A 247 34.94 29.63 -11.94
C ASN A 247 34.43 28.35 -11.28
N THR A 248 35.18 27.24 -11.35
CA THR A 248 34.75 25.94 -10.83
C THR A 248 35.62 25.49 -9.65
N ILE A 249 34.98 24.93 -8.62
CA ILE A 249 35.64 24.24 -7.49
C ILE A 249 35.69 22.75 -7.77
N ASN A 250 34.56 22.17 -8.20
CA ASN A 250 34.44 20.75 -8.52
C ASN A 250 33.95 20.58 -9.96
N VAL A 251 34.89 20.22 -10.85
CA VAL A 251 34.66 20.08 -12.29
C VAL A 251 33.65 18.97 -12.59
N GLU A 252 33.77 17.82 -11.92
CA GLU A 252 32.85 16.69 -12.11
C GLU A 252 31.41 17.08 -11.78
N LYS A 253 31.20 17.80 -10.66
CA LYS A 253 29.87 18.24 -10.24
C LYS A 253 29.24 19.21 -11.23
N VAL A 254 30.04 20.14 -11.76
CA VAL A 254 29.59 21.11 -12.77
C VAL A 254 29.28 20.42 -14.10
N LEU A 255 30.14 19.51 -14.56
CA LEU A 255 29.91 18.74 -15.77
C LEU A 255 28.68 17.84 -15.63
N TYR A 256 28.51 17.18 -14.48
CA TYR A 256 27.33 16.39 -14.18
C TYR A 256 26.06 17.24 -14.29
N LEU A 257 26.04 18.44 -13.71
CA LEU A 257 24.93 19.37 -13.83
C LEU A 257 24.61 19.74 -15.29
N PHE A 258 25.64 20.05 -16.08
CA PHE A 258 25.47 20.46 -17.48
C PHE A 258 25.00 19.31 -18.37
N LEU A 259 25.45 18.08 -18.10
CA LEU A 259 25.13 16.90 -18.88
C LEU A 259 23.79 16.26 -18.49
N SER A 260 23.36 16.40 -17.23
CA SER A 260 22.10 15.82 -16.73
C SER A 260 20.88 16.72 -16.95
N ASN A 261 21.05 18.05 -16.96
CA ASN A 261 19.93 18.98 -16.90
C ASN A 261 19.44 19.48 -18.28
N SER A 262 19.07 18.55 -19.16
CA SER A 262 18.71 18.85 -20.56
C SER A 262 17.39 19.62 -20.74
N GLN A 263 16.52 19.67 -19.72
CA GLN A 263 15.18 20.25 -19.84
C GLN A 263 15.06 21.72 -19.44
N GLN A 264 16.07 22.31 -18.78
CA GLN A 264 16.01 23.71 -18.35
C GLN A 264 16.65 24.66 -19.36
N THR A 265 16.11 25.87 -19.48
CA THR A 265 16.74 26.92 -20.28
C THR A 265 18.03 27.39 -19.62
N PRO A 266 19.07 27.76 -20.39
CA PRO A 266 20.36 28.19 -19.83
C PRO A 266 20.24 29.35 -18.82
N ASP A 267 19.35 30.32 -19.09
CA ASP A 267 19.16 31.45 -18.18
C ASP A 267 18.53 31.04 -16.86
N LYS A 268 17.53 30.14 -16.88
CA LYS A 268 16.88 29.67 -15.66
C LYS A 268 17.86 28.84 -14.82
N LEU A 269 18.65 27.99 -15.46
CA LEU A 269 19.72 27.24 -14.81
C LEU A 269 20.73 28.18 -14.15
N PHE A 270 21.13 29.25 -14.85
CA PHE A 270 22.10 30.18 -14.30
C PHE A 270 21.56 30.95 -13.09
N GLN A 271 20.27 31.33 -13.09
CA GLN A 271 19.64 31.96 -11.92
C GLN A 271 19.64 31.05 -10.69
N ILE A 272 19.38 29.75 -10.89
CA ILE A 272 19.44 28.76 -9.80
C ILE A 272 20.87 28.65 -9.27
N ILE A 273 21.87 28.57 -10.16
CA ILE A 273 23.28 28.50 -9.78
C ILE A 273 23.72 29.75 -9.02
N LYS A 274 23.25 30.95 -9.39
CA LYS A 274 23.58 32.20 -8.70
C LYS A 274 23.13 32.21 -7.24
N ASN A 275 22.03 31.53 -6.90
CA ASN A 275 21.52 31.47 -5.54
C ASN A 275 22.40 30.59 -4.63
N THR A 276 22.90 29.47 -5.15
CA THR A 276 23.74 28.53 -4.38
C THR A 276 24.94 27.99 -5.18
N PRO A 277 25.93 28.84 -5.56
CA PRO A 277 27.00 28.43 -6.47
C PRO A 277 27.80 27.20 -6.02
N VAL A 278 28.14 27.16 -4.72
CA VAL A 278 28.98 26.12 -4.13
C VAL A 278 28.28 24.76 -4.15
N ASP A 279 26.95 24.75 -3.97
CA ASP A 279 26.15 23.52 -4.04
C ASP A 279 26.16 22.92 -5.44
N PHE A 280 26.39 23.73 -6.48
CA PHE A 280 26.53 23.26 -7.86
C PHE A 280 27.99 23.06 -8.29
N GLY A 281 28.96 23.22 -7.38
CA GLY A 281 30.39 23.00 -7.66
C GLY A 281 31.11 24.23 -8.22
N PHE A 282 30.46 25.39 -8.28
CA PHE A 282 31.06 26.65 -8.74
C PHE A 282 31.69 27.45 -7.60
N LYS A 283 32.66 28.30 -7.95
CA LYS A 283 33.16 29.35 -7.07
C LYS A 283 32.11 30.47 -6.95
N PRO A 284 32.05 31.21 -5.83
CA PRO A 284 31.18 32.38 -5.69
C PRO A 284 31.37 33.45 -6.78
N SER A 285 32.54 33.47 -7.46
CA SER A 285 32.83 34.36 -8.58
C SER A 285 31.89 34.19 -9.77
N ILE A 286 31.24 33.02 -9.92
CA ILE A 286 30.31 32.73 -11.02
C ILE A 286 29.15 33.74 -11.08
N ILE A 287 28.76 34.32 -9.94
CA ILE A 287 27.66 35.30 -9.84
C ILE A 287 27.97 36.55 -10.67
N ARG A 288 29.26 36.87 -10.86
CA ARG A 288 29.72 38.04 -11.62
C ARG A 288 29.65 37.84 -13.14
N LEU A 289 29.44 36.62 -13.63
CA LEU A 289 29.36 36.36 -15.06
C LEU A 289 28.01 36.82 -15.65
N THR A 290 28.05 37.20 -16.92
CA THR A 290 26.86 37.49 -17.71
C THR A 290 26.15 36.22 -18.15
N ASN A 291 24.88 36.32 -18.51
CA ASN A 291 24.14 35.17 -19.06
C ASN A 291 24.80 34.64 -20.33
N GLU A 292 25.38 35.52 -21.15
CA GLU A 292 26.10 35.14 -22.37
C GLU A 292 27.36 34.33 -22.05
N GLN A 293 28.17 34.79 -21.09
CA GLN A 293 29.34 34.05 -20.61
C GLN A 293 28.97 32.67 -20.07
N PHE A 294 27.85 32.57 -19.34
CA PHE A 294 27.32 31.29 -18.88
C PHE A 294 26.90 30.36 -20.03
N ARG A 295 26.19 30.91 -21.02
CA ARG A 295 25.78 30.18 -22.23
C ARG A 295 26.97 29.67 -23.01
N MET A 296 28.01 30.49 -23.19
CA MET A 296 29.25 30.08 -23.86
C MET A 296 29.92 28.88 -23.18
N MET A 297 29.96 28.85 -21.85
CA MET A 297 30.50 27.69 -21.11
C MET A 297 29.64 26.43 -21.32
N LEU A 298 28.31 26.57 -21.24
CA LEU A 298 27.38 25.45 -21.42
C LEU A 298 27.45 24.89 -22.85
N GLU A 299 27.45 25.76 -23.86
CA GLU A 299 27.55 25.35 -25.27
C GLU A 299 28.92 24.74 -25.59
N TYR A 300 29.99 25.23 -24.96
CA TYR A 300 31.30 24.59 -25.08
C TYR A 300 31.29 23.16 -24.52
N VAL A 301 30.72 22.94 -23.32
CA VAL A 301 30.61 21.59 -22.75
C VAL A 301 29.80 20.67 -23.67
N LYS A 302 28.70 21.15 -24.24
CA LYS A 302 27.90 20.39 -25.21
C LYS A 302 28.67 20.05 -26.48
N SER A 303 29.54 20.92 -26.97
CA SER A 303 30.29 20.68 -28.21
C SER A 303 31.38 19.62 -28.07
N ILE A 304 31.83 19.35 -26.84
CA ILE A 304 32.85 18.32 -26.53
C ILE A 304 32.27 17.02 -25.93
N THR A 305 30.94 16.98 -25.72
CA THR A 305 30.21 15.78 -25.26
C THR A 305 30.03 14.78 -26.40
#